data_AF-A0AA39YMY1-F1
#
_entry.id   AF-A0AA39YMY1-F1
#
_cell.length_a   1.000
_cell.length_b   1.000
_cell.length_c   1.000
_cell.angle_alpha   90.00
_cell.angle_beta   90.00
_cell.angle_gamma   90.00
#
_symmetry.space_group_name_H-M   'P 1'
#
loop_
_entity.id
_entity.type
_entity.pdbx_description
1 polymer ?
#
loop_
_entity_poly.entity_id
_entity_poly.type
_entity_poly.pdbx_seq_one_letter_code
_entity_poly.pdbx_strand_id
1 'polypeptide(L)'
;MSRKNITVPTNAALPHTQRLPADSPDVAKTLSRLSRHSLLELVLEWLDKKNREFCEPYLAHASDQDEDEDAPYSPATSDEEIVEVYKELKARKGGKREVVDRILEADWRHGITLYQLAMAETRYLLDHPNSLRWNALQLSKVTGSGGSSTEENIEVIDESAATSLPRFHATTFALNLQKEVAPVTKAHYYITRVKAFGISLLRVHIHDSPYNHPLPGAASSAAEGSKSVFLVFPDGSPYVLFRRRFRVPIAATH
;
A
#
# COMPACT_ATOMS: atom_id res chain seq x y z
N MET A 1 -28.18 -2.47 25.59
CA MET A 1 -27.07 -1.66 26.16
C MET A 1 -25.81 -1.95 25.35
N SER A 2 -25.48 -1.07 24.39
CA SER A 2 -24.30 -1.24 23.53
C SER A 2 -23.03 -0.93 24.32
N ARG A 3 -22.13 -1.91 24.47
CA ARG A 3 -20.81 -1.70 25.06
C ARG A 3 -20.04 -0.78 24.12
N LYS A 4 -19.87 0.49 24.51
CA LYS A 4 -18.91 1.38 23.88
C LYS A 4 -17.52 0.75 24.07
N ASN A 5 -16.98 0.18 22.99
CA ASN A 5 -15.59 -0.29 22.97
C ASN A 5 -14.69 0.93 23.19
N ILE A 6 -14.09 1.02 24.38
CA ILE A 6 -13.04 1.98 24.67
C ILE A 6 -11.83 1.54 23.85
N THR A 7 -11.58 2.23 22.74
CA THR A 7 -10.37 2.04 21.94
C THR A 7 -9.26 2.86 22.59
N VAL A 8 -8.27 2.17 23.16
CA VAL A 8 -7.05 2.81 23.66
C VAL A 8 -6.24 3.28 22.44
N PRO A 9 -5.80 4.55 22.38
CA PRO A 9 -4.90 5.03 21.34
C PRO A 9 -3.62 4.19 21.39
N THR A 10 -3.43 3.34 20.38
CA THR A 10 -2.20 2.57 20.23
C THR A 10 -1.33 3.23 19.17
N ASN A 11 -0.04 3.37 19.49
CA ASN A 11 0.99 3.84 18.56
C ASN A 11 1.39 2.74 17.54
N ALA A 12 0.71 1.60 17.54
CA ALA A 12 0.98 0.53 16.60
C ALA A 12 0.60 0.92 15.16
N ALA A 13 1.34 0.35 14.22
CA ALA A 13 1.04 0.42 12.80
C ALA A 13 -0.38 -0.11 12.51
N LEU A 14 -0.97 0.38 11.41
CA LEU A 14 -2.26 -0.12 10.96
C LEU A 14 -2.12 -1.59 10.51
N PRO A 15 -3.06 -2.46 10.88
CA PRO A 15 -3.02 -3.87 10.49
C PRO A 15 -3.33 -4.05 9.00
N HIS A 16 -2.90 -5.18 8.44
CA HIS A 16 -3.19 -5.57 7.05
C HIS A 16 -4.68 -5.68 6.76
N THR A 17 -5.47 -6.12 7.75
CA THR A 17 -6.92 -6.34 7.67
C THR A 17 -7.75 -5.06 7.76
N GLN A 18 -7.15 -3.90 8.09
CA GLN A 18 -7.88 -2.63 8.12
C GLN A 18 -8.47 -2.36 6.73
N ARG A 19 -9.79 -2.16 6.66
CA ARG A 19 -10.50 -1.87 5.40
C ARG A 19 -10.62 -0.37 5.15
N LEU A 20 -10.51 0.00 3.88
CA LEU A 20 -10.94 1.28 3.36
C LEU A 20 -12.30 1.08 2.67
N PRO A 21 -13.26 2.01 2.85
CA PRO A 21 -14.55 1.95 2.18
C PRO A 21 -14.41 1.78 0.66
N ALA A 22 -15.35 1.07 0.04
CA ALA A 22 -15.35 0.82 -1.41
C ALA A 22 -15.49 2.12 -2.23
N ASP A 23 -16.22 3.10 -1.69
CA ASP A 23 -16.42 4.44 -2.25
C ASP A 23 -15.22 5.39 -2.02
N SER A 24 -14.17 4.93 -1.33
CA SER A 24 -12.97 5.73 -1.10
C SER A 24 -12.32 6.16 -2.42
N PRO A 25 -12.07 7.47 -2.62
CA PRO A 25 -11.41 7.97 -3.83
C PRO A 25 -10.03 7.33 -4.06
N ASP A 26 -9.31 7.00 -2.99
CA ASP A 26 -7.99 6.35 -3.07
C ASP A 26 -8.09 4.91 -3.60
N VAL A 27 -9.14 4.19 -3.22
CA VAL A 27 -9.44 2.83 -3.72
C VAL A 27 -9.80 2.90 -5.21
N ALA A 28 -10.79 3.72 -5.57
CA ALA A 28 -11.24 3.89 -6.95
C ALA A 28 -10.11 4.35 -7.88
N LYS A 29 -9.30 5.32 -7.44
CA LYS A 29 -8.14 5.83 -8.17
C LYS A 29 -7.03 4.79 -8.31
N THR A 30 -6.81 3.95 -7.30
CA THR A 30 -5.76 2.93 -7.38
C THR A 30 -6.14 1.82 -8.35
N LEU A 31 -7.35 1.27 -8.25
CA LEU A 31 -7.82 0.21 -9.12
C LEU A 31 -7.98 0.67 -10.58
N SER A 32 -8.52 1.87 -10.80
CA SER A 32 -8.72 2.41 -12.16
C SER A 32 -7.42 2.63 -12.95
N ARG A 33 -6.27 2.74 -12.27
CA ARG A 33 -4.96 2.92 -12.91
C ARG A 33 -4.33 1.63 -13.41
N LEU A 34 -4.81 0.49 -12.94
CA LEU A 34 -4.36 -0.80 -13.42
C LEU A 34 -5.01 -1.12 -14.79
N SER A 35 -4.30 -1.91 -15.60
CA SER A 35 -4.90 -2.46 -16.81
C SER A 35 -5.97 -3.50 -16.43
N ARG A 36 -6.91 -3.80 -17.35
CA ARG A 36 -7.89 -4.87 -17.12
C ARG A 36 -7.21 -6.20 -16.78
N HIS A 37 -6.15 -6.53 -17.52
CA HIS A 37 -5.39 -7.76 -17.29
C HIS A 37 -4.75 -7.77 -15.90
N SER A 38 -4.05 -6.69 -15.53
CA SER A 38 -3.43 -6.56 -14.21
C SER A 38 -4.43 -6.64 -13.06
N LEU A 39 -5.64 -6.08 -13.22
CA LEU A 39 -6.72 -6.20 -12.23
C LEU A 39 -7.17 -7.65 -12.04
N LEU A 40 -7.39 -8.37 -13.14
CA LEU A 40 -7.84 -9.76 -13.06
C LEU A 40 -6.78 -10.68 -12.44
N GLU A 41 -5.51 -10.51 -12.80
CA GLU A 41 -4.41 -11.23 -12.13
C GLU A 41 -4.34 -10.89 -10.64
N LEU A 42 -4.49 -9.60 -10.30
CA LEU A 42 -4.43 -9.14 -8.92
C LEU A 42 -5.56 -9.74 -8.06
N VAL A 43 -6.79 -9.80 -8.59
CA VAL A 43 -7.92 -10.38 -7.86
C VAL A 43 -7.74 -11.88 -7.68
N LEU A 44 -7.28 -12.59 -8.71
CA LEU A 44 -6.96 -14.02 -8.58
C LEU A 44 -5.86 -14.24 -7.54
N GLU A 45 -4.87 -13.35 -7.46
CA GLU A 45 -3.84 -13.37 -6.42
C GLU A 45 -4.42 -13.09 -5.02
N TRP A 46 -5.42 -12.21 -4.89
CA TRP A 46 -6.12 -11.98 -3.62
C TRP A 46 -6.84 -13.23 -3.11
N LEU A 47 -7.42 -14.02 -4.02
CA LEU A 47 -8.17 -15.25 -3.71
C LEU A 47 -7.26 -16.47 -3.43
N ASP A 48 -5.95 -16.37 -3.70
CA ASP A 48 -4.98 -17.40 -3.33
C ASP A 48 -4.99 -17.66 -1.83
N LYS A 49 -4.90 -18.94 -1.45
CA LYS A 49 -4.90 -19.39 -0.03
C LYS A 49 -3.94 -18.63 0.88
N LYS A 50 -2.79 -18.20 0.35
CA LYS A 50 -1.76 -17.44 1.09
C LYS A 50 -2.19 -16.02 1.48
N ASN A 51 -3.17 -15.45 0.78
CA ASN A 51 -3.62 -14.08 0.93
C ASN A 51 -5.03 -13.97 1.52
N ARG A 52 -5.80 -15.07 1.59
CA ARG A 52 -7.20 -15.08 2.04
C ARG A 52 -7.41 -14.39 3.39
N GLU A 53 -6.51 -14.59 4.35
CA GLU A 53 -6.56 -13.93 5.68
C GLU A 53 -6.64 -12.40 5.60
N PHE A 54 -6.03 -11.79 4.58
CA PHE A 54 -5.98 -10.33 4.41
C PHE A 54 -6.82 -9.82 3.26
N CYS A 55 -7.45 -10.71 2.48
CA CYS A 55 -8.14 -10.38 1.24
C CYS A 55 -9.56 -10.95 1.18
N GLU A 56 -10.13 -11.34 2.33
CA GLU A 56 -11.42 -12.01 2.41
C GLU A 56 -12.52 -11.24 1.65
N PRO A 57 -13.16 -11.88 0.64
CA PRO A 57 -14.29 -11.31 -0.07
C PRO A 57 -15.57 -11.37 0.78
N TYR A 58 -16.60 -10.67 0.34
CA TYR A 58 -17.95 -10.82 0.88
C TYR A 58 -18.55 -12.14 0.39
N LEU A 59 -18.98 -12.98 1.33
CA LEU A 59 -19.69 -14.23 1.06
C LEU A 59 -21.07 -14.16 1.73
N ALA A 60 -22.09 -14.68 1.05
CA ALA A 60 -23.44 -14.76 1.58
C ALA A 60 -23.49 -15.74 2.76
N HIS A 61 -24.02 -15.30 3.90
CA HIS A 61 -24.40 -16.20 4.99
C HIS A 61 -25.91 -16.43 4.99
N ALA A 62 -26.34 -17.55 5.60
CA ALA A 62 -27.76 -17.93 5.64
C ALA A 62 -28.65 -16.88 6.33
N SER A 63 -28.07 -15.98 7.13
CA SER A 63 -28.72 -14.84 7.79
C SER A 63 -28.96 -13.63 6.88
N ASP A 64 -28.31 -13.56 5.72
CA ASP A 64 -28.23 -12.33 4.91
C ASP A 64 -29.28 -12.31 3.79
N GLN A 65 -30.30 -13.19 3.89
CA GLN A 65 -31.37 -13.33 2.88
C GLN A 65 -32.29 -12.10 2.80
N ASP A 66 -32.24 -11.21 3.81
CA ASP A 66 -33.08 -10.01 3.90
C ASP A 66 -32.30 -8.69 3.64
N GLU A 67 -30.98 -8.76 3.43
CA GLU A 67 -30.11 -7.58 3.26
C GLU A 67 -29.74 -7.39 1.77
N ASP A 68 -30.47 -6.49 1.11
CA ASP A 68 -30.22 -5.92 -0.23
C ASP A 68 -30.82 -6.66 -1.44
N GLU A 69 -32.15 -6.71 -1.52
CA GLU A 69 -32.89 -7.14 -2.74
C GLU A 69 -32.57 -6.27 -3.98
N ASP A 70 -32.09 -5.02 -3.76
CA ASP A 70 -31.70 -4.05 -4.79
C ASP A 70 -30.19 -4.11 -5.18
N ALA A 71 -29.40 -5.04 -4.62
CA ALA A 71 -27.98 -5.14 -4.93
C ALA A 71 -27.73 -5.52 -6.41
N PRO A 72 -26.79 -4.87 -7.13
CA PRO A 72 -26.53 -5.17 -8.54
C PRO A 72 -26.00 -6.58 -8.82
N TYR A 73 -25.46 -7.26 -7.79
CA TYR A 73 -24.83 -8.56 -7.90
C TYR A 73 -25.28 -9.47 -6.75
N SER A 74 -25.69 -10.69 -7.09
CA SER A 74 -25.92 -11.72 -6.08
C SER A 74 -24.61 -12.10 -5.40
N PRO A 75 -24.57 -12.14 -4.05
CA PRO A 75 -23.37 -12.52 -3.33
C PRO A 75 -23.05 -14.00 -3.53
N ALA A 76 -21.76 -14.30 -3.70
CA ALA A 76 -21.28 -15.66 -3.83
C ALA A 76 -21.36 -16.40 -2.49
N THR A 77 -21.46 -17.72 -2.56
CA THR A 77 -21.55 -18.60 -1.37
C THR A 77 -20.21 -19.20 -0.98
N SER A 78 -19.21 -19.11 -1.84
CA SER A 78 -17.86 -19.66 -1.63
C SER A 78 -16.78 -18.87 -2.36
N ASP A 79 -15.54 -18.96 -1.88
CA ASP A 79 -14.37 -18.40 -2.57
C ASP A 79 -14.19 -18.98 -3.98
N GLU A 80 -14.49 -20.28 -4.14
CA GLU A 80 -14.33 -21.00 -5.40
C GLU A 80 -15.27 -20.46 -6.50
N GLU A 81 -16.50 -20.07 -6.12
CA GLU A 81 -17.45 -19.42 -7.02
C GLU A 81 -16.90 -18.08 -7.54
N ILE A 82 -16.33 -17.26 -6.64
CA ILE A 82 -15.69 -15.99 -7.00
C ILE A 82 -14.50 -16.24 -7.93
N VAL A 83 -13.66 -17.24 -7.63
CA VAL A 83 -12.51 -17.60 -8.49
C VAL A 83 -12.95 -17.94 -9.91
N GLU A 84 -14.00 -18.74 -10.09
CA GLU A 84 -14.50 -19.10 -11.43
C GLU A 84 -15.05 -17.88 -12.16
N VAL A 85 -15.80 -17.00 -11.49
CA VAL A 85 -16.27 -15.73 -12.08
C VAL A 85 -15.11 -14.90 -12.63
N TYR A 86 -14.02 -14.74 -11.88
CA TYR A 86 -12.86 -13.97 -12.34
C TYR A 86 -12.05 -14.68 -13.44
N LYS A 87 -12.01 -16.02 -13.46
CA LYS A 87 -11.44 -16.78 -14.58
C LYS A 87 -12.24 -16.62 -15.86
N GLU A 88 -13.57 -16.65 -15.78
CA GLU A 88 -14.46 -16.40 -16.91
C GLU A 88 -14.30 -14.97 -17.42
N LEU A 89 -14.29 -13.98 -16.51
CA LEU A 89 -14.00 -12.59 -16.86
C LEU A 89 -12.65 -12.47 -17.58
N LYS A 90 -11.62 -13.19 -17.14
CA LYS A 90 -10.31 -13.23 -17.79
C LYS A 90 -10.35 -13.87 -19.17
N ALA A 91 -11.11 -14.95 -19.35
CA ALA A 91 -11.23 -15.66 -20.62
C ALA A 91 -12.00 -14.86 -21.68
N ARG A 92 -12.99 -14.06 -21.27
CA ARG A 92 -13.80 -13.26 -22.21
C ARG A 92 -13.27 -11.84 -22.41
N LYS A 93 -13.69 -11.24 -23.53
CA LYS A 93 -13.56 -9.80 -23.76
C LYS A 93 -14.54 -9.05 -22.85
N GLY A 94 -14.13 -7.88 -22.37
CA GLY A 94 -14.94 -7.06 -21.47
C GLY A 94 -14.24 -5.75 -21.13
N GLY A 95 -14.97 -4.87 -20.45
CA GLY A 95 -14.47 -3.57 -20.03
C GLY A 95 -13.59 -3.68 -18.80
N LYS A 96 -12.71 -2.68 -18.58
CA LYS A 96 -12.04 -2.50 -17.28
C LYS A 96 -13.04 -2.10 -16.20
N ARG A 97 -13.98 -1.21 -16.54
CA ARG A 97 -14.98 -0.69 -15.62
C ARG A 97 -15.82 -1.81 -15.02
N GLU A 98 -16.29 -2.73 -15.84
CA GLU A 98 -16.98 -3.95 -15.42
C GLU A 98 -16.23 -4.74 -14.33
N VAL A 99 -14.91 -4.88 -14.46
CA VAL A 99 -14.09 -5.58 -13.46
C VAL A 99 -14.00 -4.79 -12.16
N VAL A 100 -13.86 -3.46 -12.25
CA VAL A 100 -13.81 -2.59 -11.07
C VAL A 100 -15.15 -2.57 -10.34
N ASP A 101 -16.25 -2.41 -11.08
CA ASP A 101 -17.60 -2.40 -10.54
C ASP A 101 -17.91 -3.76 -9.87
N ARG A 102 -17.53 -4.88 -10.50
CA ARG A 102 -17.65 -6.21 -9.86
C ARG A 102 -16.86 -6.31 -8.53
N ILE A 103 -15.62 -5.81 -8.51
CA ILE A 103 -14.79 -5.81 -7.28
C ILE A 103 -15.46 -4.98 -6.18
N LEU A 104 -15.89 -3.75 -6.48
CA LEU A 104 -16.29 -2.77 -5.47
C LEU A 104 -17.77 -2.84 -5.08
N GLU A 105 -18.64 -3.32 -5.97
CA GLU A 105 -20.09 -3.40 -5.72
C GLU A 105 -20.55 -4.84 -5.40
N ALA A 106 -19.72 -5.86 -5.67
CA ALA A 106 -20.03 -7.25 -5.33
C ALA A 106 -19.05 -7.81 -4.30
N ASP A 107 -17.89 -8.29 -4.76
CA ASP A 107 -17.08 -9.25 -4.00
C ASP A 107 -16.29 -8.56 -2.86
N TRP A 108 -16.09 -7.23 -2.91
CA TRP A 108 -15.51 -6.43 -1.82
C TRP A 108 -16.36 -5.18 -1.52
N ARG A 109 -17.70 -5.35 -1.53
CA ARG A 109 -18.68 -4.27 -1.26
C ARG A 109 -18.50 -3.53 0.06
N HIS A 110 -17.96 -4.19 1.09
CA HIS A 110 -17.62 -3.55 2.37
C HIS A 110 -16.22 -2.90 2.39
N GLY A 111 -15.58 -2.80 1.24
CA GLY A 111 -14.28 -2.19 1.08
C GLY A 111 -13.12 -3.19 1.01
N ILE A 112 -11.98 -2.69 0.54
CA ILE A 112 -10.74 -3.47 0.38
C ILE A 112 -9.79 -3.20 1.55
N THR A 113 -8.97 -4.19 1.89
CA THR A 113 -8.00 -4.05 2.96
C THR A 113 -6.79 -3.21 2.56
N LEU A 114 -6.05 -2.69 3.54
CA LEU A 114 -4.79 -1.99 3.30
C LEU A 114 -3.72 -2.89 2.67
N TYR A 115 -3.82 -4.21 2.87
CA TYR A 115 -3.00 -5.20 2.17
C TYR A 115 -3.37 -5.28 0.68
N GLN A 116 -4.66 -5.40 0.35
CA GLN A 116 -5.14 -5.39 -1.04
C GLN A 116 -4.73 -4.10 -1.77
N LEU A 117 -4.92 -2.96 -1.12
CA LEU A 117 -4.47 -1.67 -1.66
C LEU A 117 -2.95 -1.66 -1.89
N ALA A 118 -2.16 -2.24 -0.97
CA ALA A 118 -0.71 -2.36 -1.11
C ALA A 118 -0.31 -3.13 -2.37
N MET A 119 -0.96 -4.28 -2.58
CA MET A 119 -0.72 -5.13 -3.73
C MET A 119 -1.08 -4.41 -5.03
N ALA A 120 -2.22 -3.69 -5.05
CA ALA A 120 -2.65 -2.90 -6.21
C ALA A 120 -1.66 -1.79 -6.57
N GLU A 121 -1.22 -0.99 -5.58
CA GLU A 121 -0.24 0.08 -5.84
C GLU A 121 1.13 -0.48 -6.26
N THR A 122 1.56 -1.59 -5.63
CA THR A 122 2.82 -2.26 -5.99
C THR A 122 2.75 -2.82 -7.40
N ARG A 123 1.63 -3.45 -7.78
CA ARG A 123 1.44 -3.96 -9.14
C ARG A 123 1.51 -2.85 -10.17
N TYR A 124 0.83 -1.73 -9.91
CA TYR A 124 0.89 -0.57 -10.79
C TYR A 124 2.33 -0.08 -11.00
N LEU A 125 3.13 -0.04 -9.92
CA LEU A 125 4.52 0.40 -9.96
C LEU A 125 5.39 -0.53 -10.80
N LEU A 126 5.19 -1.84 -10.68
CA LEU A 126 5.92 -2.85 -11.46
C LEU A 126 5.50 -2.88 -12.93
N ASP A 127 4.23 -2.61 -13.23
CA ASP A 127 3.72 -2.54 -14.61
C ASP A 127 4.20 -1.27 -15.34
N HIS A 128 4.62 -0.21 -14.60
CA HIS A 128 5.00 1.09 -15.16
C HIS A 128 6.36 1.60 -14.66
N PRO A 129 7.46 0.86 -14.90
CA PRO A 129 8.78 1.20 -14.35
C PRO A 129 9.28 2.57 -14.83
N ASN A 130 8.97 2.95 -16.08
CA ASN A 130 9.45 4.19 -16.71
C ASN A 130 8.57 5.42 -16.42
N SER A 131 7.38 5.23 -15.88
CA SER A 131 6.45 6.34 -15.63
C SER A 131 6.71 7.05 -14.30
N LEU A 132 7.69 6.60 -13.53
CA LEU A 132 7.91 7.02 -12.15
C LEU A 132 9.31 7.61 -11.98
N ARG A 133 9.39 8.83 -11.44
CA ARG A 133 10.66 9.45 -11.04
C ARG A 133 11.07 8.92 -9.67
N TRP A 134 12.31 8.45 -9.58
CA TRP A 134 12.94 7.93 -8.37
C TRP A 134 14.09 8.84 -7.94
N ASN A 135 14.31 8.94 -6.63
CA ASN A 135 15.50 9.57 -6.08
C ASN A 135 16.36 8.47 -5.43
N ALA A 136 17.67 8.53 -5.64
CA ALA A 136 18.61 7.60 -5.02
C ALA A 136 19.28 8.28 -3.83
N LEU A 137 19.36 7.57 -2.71
CA LEU A 137 20.17 7.95 -1.54
C LEU A 137 21.24 6.89 -1.35
N GLN A 138 22.47 7.31 -1.13
CA GLN A 138 23.57 6.41 -0.81
C GLN A 138 23.66 6.22 0.70
N LEU A 139 23.82 4.99 1.15
CA LEU A 139 24.11 4.66 2.54
C LEU A 139 25.55 5.05 2.85
N SER A 140 25.73 5.81 3.92
CA SER A 140 27.04 6.12 4.48
C SER A 140 27.17 5.47 5.85
N LYS A 141 28.39 5.07 6.20
CA LYS A 141 28.68 4.51 7.51
C LYS A 141 28.97 5.66 8.47
N VAL A 142 28.28 5.67 9.60
CA VAL A 142 28.58 6.61 10.70
C VAL A 142 29.80 6.08 11.44
N THR A 143 30.94 6.78 11.34
CA THR A 143 32.21 6.40 11.96
C THR A 143 32.55 7.32 13.15
N GLY A 144 31.61 7.52 14.09
CA GLY A 144 31.84 8.43 15.21
C GLY A 144 31.41 7.88 16.57
N SER A 145 32.39 7.50 17.40
CA SER A 145 32.22 7.45 18.86
C SER A 145 32.68 8.77 19.46
N GLY A 146 31.77 9.74 19.58
CA GLY A 146 31.94 10.96 20.39
C GLY A 146 32.98 11.99 19.93
N GLY A 147 32.52 13.21 19.62
CA GLY A 147 33.27 14.42 19.97
C GLY A 147 33.79 15.35 18.87
N SER A 148 33.80 14.99 17.58
CA SER A 148 34.15 15.95 16.51
C SER A 148 33.03 16.11 15.48
N SER A 149 33.02 17.27 14.83
CA SER A 149 32.01 17.76 13.88
C SER A 149 31.45 16.69 12.95
N THR A 150 30.12 16.67 12.83
CA THR A 150 29.29 15.69 12.11
C THR A 150 29.71 15.42 10.66
N GLU A 151 30.44 16.33 10.03
CA GLU A 151 30.85 16.24 8.62
C GLU A 151 32.13 15.41 8.40
N GLU A 152 32.98 15.23 9.43
CA GLU A 152 34.24 14.48 9.31
C GLU A 152 34.10 12.97 9.59
N ASN A 153 32.92 12.52 10.04
CA ASN A 153 32.67 11.14 10.49
C ASN A 153 31.78 10.33 9.53
N ILE A 154 31.79 10.67 8.24
CA ILE A 154 30.94 10.04 7.21
C ILE A 154 31.84 9.37 6.16
N GLU A 155 32.00 8.04 6.27
CA GLU A 155 32.60 7.24 5.20
C GLU A 155 31.53 6.90 4.16
N VAL A 156 31.72 7.40 2.93
CA VAL A 156 30.90 7.03 1.78
C VAL A 156 31.22 5.59 1.41
N ILE A 157 30.21 4.72 1.42
CA ILE A 157 30.37 3.31 1.07
C ILE A 157 30.39 3.21 -0.47
N ASP A 158 31.56 2.91 -1.04
CA ASP A 158 31.70 2.69 -2.49
C ASP A 158 31.15 1.31 -2.94
N GLU A 159 31.16 1.05 -4.24
CA GLU A 159 30.71 -0.23 -4.82
C GLU A 159 31.58 -1.44 -4.42
N SER A 160 32.87 -1.23 -4.13
CA SER A 160 33.79 -2.29 -3.67
C SER A 160 33.51 -2.71 -2.22
N ALA A 161 33.08 -1.76 -1.38
CA ALA A 161 32.63 -1.99 0.00
C ALA A 161 31.20 -2.54 0.08
N ALA A 162 30.43 -2.54 -1.01
CA ALA A 162 29.07 -3.06 -1.05
C ALA A 162 29.00 -4.56 -0.66
N THR A 163 30.06 -5.32 -0.91
CA THR A 163 30.20 -6.74 -0.49
C THR A 163 30.28 -6.89 1.05
N SER A 164 30.65 -5.82 1.77
CA SER A 164 30.76 -5.78 3.23
C SER A 164 29.54 -5.17 3.93
N LEU A 165 28.52 -4.75 3.17
CA LEU A 165 27.28 -4.22 3.72
C LEU A 165 26.51 -5.30 4.50
N PRO A 166 25.91 -4.94 5.66
CA PRO A 166 25.01 -5.85 6.35
C PRO A 166 23.84 -6.23 5.44
N ARG A 167 23.51 -7.53 5.40
CA ARG A 167 22.40 -8.03 4.58
C ARG A 167 21.09 -7.37 5.04
N PHE A 168 20.37 -6.77 4.09
CA PHE A 168 19.09 -6.13 4.37
C PHE A 168 18.06 -7.18 4.81
N HIS A 169 17.65 -7.12 6.07
CA HIS A 169 16.59 -7.96 6.61
C HIS A 169 15.26 -7.18 6.67
N ALA A 170 14.42 -7.40 5.66
CA ALA A 170 13.15 -6.71 5.44
C ALA A 170 12.27 -6.60 6.71
N THR A 171 12.04 -7.70 7.41
CA THR A 171 11.14 -7.74 8.59
C THR A 171 11.66 -6.86 9.73
N THR A 172 12.92 -7.04 10.13
CA THR A 172 13.57 -6.24 11.17
C THR A 172 13.59 -4.76 10.82
N PHE A 173 13.89 -4.42 9.56
CA PHE A 173 13.85 -3.03 9.10
C PHE A 173 12.45 -2.43 9.25
N ALA A 174 11.41 -3.13 8.81
CA ALA A 174 10.03 -2.65 8.91
C ALA A 174 9.62 -2.45 10.39
N LEU A 175 9.96 -3.38 11.28
CA LEU A 175 9.65 -3.27 12.71
C LEU A 175 10.36 -2.09 13.37
N ASN A 176 11.63 -1.86 13.05
CA ASN A 176 12.37 -0.72 13.59
C ASN A 176 11.84 0.60 13.03
N LEU A 177 11.56 0.66 11.72
CA LEU A 177 10.95 1.83 11.10
C LEU A 177 9.58 2.15 11.71
N GLN A 178 8.77 1.13 12.00
CA GLN A 178 7.49 1.31 12.69
C GLN A 178 7.68 1.96 14.06
N LYS A 179 8.64 1.50 14.86
CA LYS A 179 8.92 2.08 16.19
C LYS A 179 9.36 3.55 16.11
N GLU A 180 10.20 3.89 15.16
CA GLU A 180 10.71 5.27 14.98
C GLU A 180 9.64 6.23 14.45
N VAL A 181 8.75 5.76 13.57
CA VAL A 181 7.74 6.60 12.91
C VAL A 181 6.42 6.69 13.70
N ALA A 182 6.14 5.68 14.53
CA ALA A 182 4.93 5.57 15.34
C ALA A 182 4.55 6.83 16.15
N PRO A 183 5.49 7.59 16.75
CA PRO A 183 5.15 8.80 17.50
C PRO A 183 4.60 9.94 16.65
N VAL A 184 4.90 9.95 15.34
CA VAL A 184 4.63 11.09 14.44
C VAL A 184 3.39 10.83 13.59
N THR A 185 3.21 9.61 13.11
CA THR A 185 2.13 9.29 12.21
C THR A 185 1.67 7.85 12.31
N LYS A 186 0.37 7.66 12.09
CA LYS A 186 -0.21 6.34 11.92
C LYS A 186 -0.02 5.90 10.47
N ALA A 187 0.55 4.73 10.25
CA ALA A 187 0.85 4.24 8.91
C ALA A 187 0.68 2.73 8.80
N HIS A 188 0.42 2.28 7.57
CA HIS A 188 0.45 0.89 7.15
C HIS A 188 1.74 0.60 6.39
N TYR A 189 2.34 -0.55 6.67
CA TYR A 189 3.61 -0.97 6.08
C TYR A 189 3.38 -2.26 5.32
N TYR A 190 3.87 -2.31 4.09
CA TYR A 190 3.83 -3.51 3.25
C TYR A 190 5.18 -3.69 2.60
N ILE A 191 5.86 -4.80 2.89
CA ILE A 191 7.15 -5.14 2.31
C ILE A 191 7.03 -6.41 1.48
N THR A 192 7.54 -6.38 0.26
CA THR A 192 7.51 -7.53 -0.65
C THR A 192 8.83 -7.68 -1.40
N ARG A 193 9.12 -8.90 -1.81
CA ARG A 193 10.34 -9.26 -2.53
C ARG A 193 10.02 -9.46 -4.00
N VAL A 194 10.62 -8.66 -4.87
CA VAL A 194 10.45 -8.78 -6.32
C VAL A 194 11.65 -9.50 -6.92
N LYS A 195 11.56 -10.83 -7.00
CA LYS A 195 12.65 -11.71 -7.41
C LYS A 195 13.20 -11.38 -8.80
N ALA A 196 12.33 -11.03 -9.74
CA ALA A 196 12.71 -10.71 -11.13
C ALA A 196 13.72 -9.55 -11.24
N PHE A 197 13.74 -8.64 -10.25
CA PHE A 197 14.65 -7.49 -10.23
C PHE A 197 15.69 -7.57 -9.11
N GLY A 198 15.67 -8.61 -8.26
CA GLY A 198 16.55 -8.68 -7.10
C GLY A 198 16.36 -7.53 -6.10
N ILE A 199 15.12 -7.06 -5.92
CA ILE A 199 14.81 -5.91 -5.06
C ILE A 199 13.82 -6.27 -3.95
N SER A 200 13.94 -5.59 -2.81
CA SER A 200 12.91 -5.54 -1.78
C SER A 200 12.18 -4.20 -1.86
N LEU A 201 10.85 -4.23 -1.95
CA LEU A 201 10.01 -3.05 -2.09
C LEU A 201 9.19 -2.85 -0.83
N LEU A 202 9.33 -1.69 -0.20
CA LEU A 202 8.56 -1.26 0.97
C LEU A 202 7.62 -0.14 0.57
N ARG A 203 6.33 -0.33 0.83
CA ARG A 203 5.30 0.70 0.81
C ARG A 203 5.02 1.14 2.25
N VAL A 204 5.04 2.45 2.48
CA VAL A 204 4.57 3.09 3.71
C VAL A 204 3.37 3.96 3.36
N HIS A 205 2.17 3.54 3.75
CA HIS A 205 0.94 4.28 3.52
C HIS A 205 0.55 5.04 4.78
N ILE A 206 0.66 6.36 4.71
CA ILE A 206 0.43 7.27 5.82
C ILE A 206 -1.08 7.51 5.93
N HIS A 207 -1.65 7.32 7.11
CA HIS A 207 -3.03 7.72 7.39
C HIS A 207 -3.05 9.11 8.03
N ASP A 208 -4.14 9.87 7.87
CA ASP A 208 -4.19 11.26 8.34
C ASP A 208 -3.72 11.36 9.78
N SER A 209 -2.63 12.10 9.97
CA SER A 209 -2.13 12.48 11.27
C SER A 209 -3.08 13.53 11.85
N PRO A 210 -3.33 13.56 13.18
CA PRO A 210 -4.15 14.61 13.81
C PRO A 210 -3.62 16.04 13.58
N TYR A 211 -2.42 16.20 13.02
CA TYR A 211 -1.85 17.49 12.62
C TYR A 211 -2.18 17.92 11.18
N ASN A 212 -2.87 17.09 10.40
CA ASN A 212 -3.28 17.42 9.02
C ASN A 212 -4.57 18.24 8.93
N HIS A 213 -5.11 18.74 10.04
CA HIS A 213 -6.28 19.62 10.00
C HIS A 213 -5.87 21.01 9.47
N PRO A 214 -6.33 21.43 8.28
CA PRO A 214 -6.22 22.84 7.90
C PRO A 214 -7.02 23.69 8.91
N LEU A 215 -6.49 24.86 9.26
CA LEU A 215 -7.21 25.82 10.10
C LEU A 215 -8.61 26.11 9.52
N PRO A 216 -9.62 26.36 10.37
CA PRO A 216 -10.97 26.70 9.89
C PRO A 216 -10.90 27.94 8.99
N GLY A 217 -11.28 27.80 7.72
CA GLY A 217 -11.30 28.90 6.74
C GLY A 217 -10.27 28.80 5.61
N ALA A 218 -9.29 27.89 5.68
CA ALA A 218 -8.53 27.50 4.50
C ALA A 218 -9.38 26.53 3.67
N ALA A 219 -9.67 26.85 2.41
CA ALA A 219 -10.26 25.90 1.47
C ALA A 219 -9.53 24.57 1.61
N SER A 220 -10.26 23.49 1.85
CA SER A 220 -9.73 22.14 2.07
C SER A 220 -9.10 21.61 0.78
N SER A 221 -7.94 22.15 0.42
CA SER A 221 -6.99 21.56 -0.52
C SER A 221 -6.02 20.67 0.25
N ALA A 222 -6.55 19.88 1.22
CA ALA A 222 -5.82 18.75 1.77
C ALA A 222 -5.43 17.89 0.58
N ALA A 223 -4.16 17.96 0.21
CA ALA A 223 -3.67 17.49 -1.07
C ALA A 223 -4.10 16.03 -1.27
N GLU A 224 -5.01 15.81 -2.23
CA GLU A 224 -5.42 14.50 -2.78
C GLU A 224 -4.26 13.82 -3.56
N GLY A 225 -3.07 13.84 -2.97
CA GLY A 225 -1.90 13.08 -3.36
C GLY A 225 -1.92 11.74 -2.63
N SER A 226 -1.55 10.67 -3.34
CA SER A 226 -1.51 9.33 -2.73
C SER A 226 -0.56 9.35 -1.53
N LYS A 227 -1.09 8.94 -0.37
CA LYS A 227 -0.42 8.97 0.94
C LYS A 227 0.69 7.91 1.09
N SER A 228 1.05 7.25 -0.01
CA SER A 228 2.01 6.14 -0.04
C SER A 228 3.41 6.62 -0.46
N VAL A 229 4.40 6.26 0.35
CA VAL A 229 5.82 6.37 0.06
C VAL A 229 6.34 4.99 -0.32
N PHE A 230 7.17 4.93 -1.36
CA PHE A 230 7.83 3.70 -1.79
C PHE A 230 9.33 3.80 -1.56
N LEU A 231 9.90 2.76 -0.97
CA LEU A 231 11.33 2.54 -0.83
C LEU A 231 11.69 1.24 -1.53
N VAL A 232 12.79 1.25 -2.27
CA VAL A 232 13.32 0.09 -2.97
C VAL A 232 14.75 -0.13 -2.52
N PHE A 233 15.03 -1.35 -2.11
CA PHE A 233 16.32 -1.82 -1.64
C PHE A 233 16.83 -2.87 -2.63
N PRO A 234 17.72 -2.50 -3.56
CA PRO A 234 18.38 -3.46 -4.44
C PRO A 234 19.37 -4.33 -3.67
N ASP A 235 19.52 -5.58 -4.10
CA ASP A 235 20.52 -6.47 -3.52
C ASP A 235 21.95 -6.00 -3.79
N GLY A 236 22.80 -6.08 -2.77
CA GLY A 236 24.22 -5.78 -2.90
C GLY A 236 24.52 -4.34 -3.31
N SER A 237 23.57 -3.42 -3.12
CA SER A 237 23.73 -2.01 -3.47
C SER A 237 23.79 -1.14 -2.22
N PRO A 238 24.70 -0.15 -2.16
CA PRO A 238 24.68 0.86 -1.10
C PRO A 238 23.58 1.90 -1.33
N TYR A 239 22.77 1.80 -2.38
CA TYR A 239 21.74 2.78 -2.70
C TYR A 239 20.36 2.32 -2.25
N VAL A 240 19.60 3.25 -1.68
CA VAL A 240 18.16 3.13 -1.43
C VAL A 240 17.44 4.07 -2.37
N LEU A 241 16.55 3.53 -3.20
CA LEU A 241 15.70 4.35 -4.05
C LEU A 241 14.42 4.69 -3.31
N PHE A 242 14.04 5.96 -3.30
CA PHE A 242 12.79 6.38 -2.67
C PHE A 242 11.95 7.25 -3.61
N ARG A 243 10.65 7.15 -3.41
CA ARG A 243 9.66 7.95 -4.11
C ARG A 243 8.57 8.37 -3.14
N ARG A 244 8.35 9.68 -3.06
CA ARG A 244 7.18 10.28 -2.42
C ARG A 244 6.22 10.73 -3.49
N ARG A 245 4.93 10.42 -3.36
CA ARG A 245 3.88 11.08 -4.15
C ARG A 245 3.46 12.38 -3.49
N PHE A 246 4.33 13.39 -3.49
CA PHE A 246 3.93 14.74 -3.13
C PHE A 246 3.84 15.60 -4.39
N ARG A 247 2.65 16.15 -4.65
CA ARG A 247 2.56 17.43 -5.35
C ARG A 247 2.89 18.47 -4.29
N VAL A 248 4.10 19.02 -4.33
CA VAL A 248 4.34 20.30 -3.65
C VAL A 248 3.59 21.34 -4.48
N PRO A 249 2.62 22.09 -3.94
CA PRO A 249 2.13 23.26 -4.64
C PRO A 249 3.31 24.21 -4.77
N ILE A 250 3.74 24.44 -6.01
CA ILE A 250 4.71 25.51 -6.29
C ILE A 250 3.96 26.80 -5.93
N ALA A 251 4.30 27.40 -4.79
CA ALA A 251 3.88 28.75 -4.50
C ALA A 251 4.51 29.62 -5.59
N ALA A 252 3.67 30.15 -6.49
CA ALA A 252 4.08 31.18 -7.42
C ALA A 252 4.41 32.42 -6.57
N THR A 253 5.70 32.67 -6.37
CA THR A 253 6.19 33.99 -5.98
C THR A 253 5.87 34.95 -7.13
N HIS A 254 4.94 35.86 -6.88
CA HIS A 254 4.76 37.08 -7.65
C HIS A 254 5.91 38.05 -7.39
#